data_AF-A0A5R9FPX9-F1
#
_entry.id   AF-A0A5R9FPX9-F1
#
_cell.length_a   1.000
_cell.length_b   1.000
_cell.length_c   1.000
_cell.angle_alpha   90.00
_cell.angle_beta   90.00
_cell.angle_gamma   90.00
#
_symmetry.space_group_name_H-M   'P 1'
#
loop_
_entity.id
_entity.type
_entity.pdbx_description
1 polymer ?
#
loop_
_entity_poly.entity_id
_entity_poly.type
_entity_poly.pdbx_seq_one_letter_code
_entity_poly.pdbx_strand_id
1 'polypeptide(L)'
;MDHIVTVQDAVTAFADWMEPTDAELDAIEAEMPLILADVEADIEALDVRIALLERTPNELDQRRVRRDRHRVLAERATLANRATSGEAA
;
A
#
# COMPACT_ATOMS: atom_id res chain seq x y z
N MET A 1 -18.71 9.01 -22.27
CA MET A 1 -19.24 9.48 -20.98
C MET A 1 -20.73 9.13 -21.01
N ASP A 2 -21.09 7.99 -20.45
CA ASP A 2 -22.48 7.55 -20.48
C ASP A 2 -23.20 8.19 -19.29
N HIS A 3 -24.18 9.05 -19.60
CA HIS A 3 -24.92 9.81 -18.59
C HIS A 3 -26.00 8.91 -17.97
N ILE A 4 -25.90 8.68 -16.66
CA ILE A 4 -26.72 7.70 -15.91
C ILE A 4 -27.97 8.32 -15.25
N VAL A 5 -28.44 9.46 -15.77
CA VAL A 5 -29.41 10.36 -15.10
C VAL A 5 -30.72 9.67 -14.68
N THR A 6 -31.14 8.61 -15.38
CA THR A 6 -32.39 7.89 -15.10
C THR A 6 -32.31 6.88 -13.94
N VAL A 7 -31.12 6.53 -13.47
CA VAL A 7 -30.90 5.62 -12.33
C VAL A 7 -30.02 6.23 -11.25
N GLN A 8 -29.83 7.56 -11.30
CA GLN A 8 -28.96 8.28 -10.38
C GLN A 8 -29.33 8.00 -8.92
N ASP A 9 -30.61 8.08 -8.55
CA ASP A 9 -31.08 7.81 -7.19
C ASP A 9 -30.71 6.41 -6.70
N ALA A 10 -30.76 5.40 -7.57
CA ALA A 10 -30.37 4.03 -7.22
C ALA A 10 -28.85 3.86 -7.09
N VAL A 11 -28.07 4.61 -7.89
CA VAL A 11 -26.60 4.60 -7.85
C VAL A 11 -26.07 5.37 -6.64
N THR A 12 -26.75 6.44 -6.21
CA THR A 12 -26.34 7.27 -5.08
C THR A 12 -27.06 6.92 -3.78
N ALA A 13 -27.99 5.95 -3.78
CA ALA A 13 -28.75 5.53 -2.59
C ALA A 13 -27.86 5.11 -1.41
N PHE A 14 -26.64 4.67 -1.68
CA PHE A 14 -25.68 4.20 -0.67
C PHE A 14 -24.55 5.20 -0.40
N ALA A 15 -24.63 6.43 -0.94
CA ALA A 15 -23.54 7.39 -0.84
C ALA A 15 -23.08 7.64 0.61
N ASP A 16 -24.03 7.82 1.53
CA ASP A 16 -23.79 8.04 2.97
C ASP A 16 -23.29 6.77 3.72
N TRP A 17 -23.21 5.62 3.04
CA TRP A 17 -23.03 4.28 3.61
C TRP A 17 -21.75 3.63 3.09
N MET A 18 -21.03 4.31 2.19
CA MET A 18 -19.78 3.86 1.58
C MET A 18 -18.54 4.34 2.34
N GLU A 19 -18.69 5.27 3.29
CA GLU A 19 -17.54 5.75 4.04
C GLU A 19 -17.07 4.67 5.03
N PRO A 20 -15.75 4.47 5.16
CA PRO A 20 -15.20 3.61 6.20
C PRO A 20 -15.62 4.11 7.59
N THR A 21 -15.94 3.18 8.46
CA THR A 21 -16.16 3.46 9.88
C THR A 21 -14.87 3.92 10.56
N ASP A 22 -14.97 4.63 11.69
CA ASP A 22 -13.80 5.06 12.47
C ASP A 22 -12.85 3.89 12.81
N ALA A 23 -13.41 2.72 13.14
CA ALA A 23 -12.62 1.52 13.43
C ALA A 23 -11.87 0.97 12.20
N GLU A 24 -12.44 1.10 11.00
CA GLU A 24 -11.77 0.74 9.75
C GLU A 24 -10.67 1.75 9.39
N LEU A 25 -10.88 3.03 9.68
CA LEU A 25 -9.85 4.07 9.52
C LEU A 25 -8.68 3.85 10.49
N ASP A 26 -8.96 3.52 11.75
CA ASP A 26 -7.94 3.20 12.74
C ASP A 26 -7.14 1.94 12.34
N ALA A 27 -7.80 0.94 11.76
CA ALA A 27 -7.12 -0.23 11.21
C ALA A 27 -6.18 0.14 10.05
N ILE A 28 -6.60 1.02 9.14
CA ILE A 28 -5.74 1.53 8.06
C ILE A 28 -4.55 2.31 8.63
N GLU A 29 -4.75 3.15 9.63
CA GLU A 29 -3.67 3.89 10.29
C GLU A 29 -2.65 2.94 10.92
N ALA A 30 -3.12 1.85 11.54
CA ALA A 30 -2.25 0.81 12.10
C ALA A 30 -1.43 0.08 11.02
N GLU A 31 -1.96 -0.03 9.79
CA GLU A 31 -1.30 -0.63 8.62
C GLU A 31 -0.41 0.36 7.84
N MET A 32 -0.54 1.67 8.08
CA MET A 32 0.16 2.73 7.35
C MET A 32 1.68 2.53 7.21
N PRO A 33 2.42 2.08 8.25
CA PRO A 33 3.85 1.82 8.11
C PRO A 33 4.18 0.77 7.04
N LEU A 34 3.37 -0.29 6.94
CA LEU A 34 3.53 -1.32 5.91
C LEU A 34 3.16 -0.77 4.53
N ILE A 35 2.05 -0.04 4.42
CA ILE A 35 1.60 0.55 3.16
C ILE A 35 2.69 1.46 2.59
N LEU A 36 3.29 2.32 3.42
CA LEU A 36 4.38 3.20 3.02
C LEU A 36 5.63 2.41 2.61
N ALA A 37 5.99 1.36 3.35
CA ALA A 37 7.13 0.52 2.98
C ALA A 37 6.93 -0.19 1.64
N ASP A 38 5.72 -0.69 1.36
CA ASP A 38 5.37 -1.33 0.08
C ASP A 38 5.44 -0.30 -1.08
N VAL A 39 4.87 0.90 -0.90
CA VAL A 39 4.92 1.98 -1.89
C VAL A 39 6.36 2.42 -2.19
N GLU A 40 7.18 2.60 -1.16
CA GLU A 40 8.58 2.99 -1.33
C GLU A 40 9.41 1.91 -2.04
N ALA A 41 9.15 0.63 -1.75
CA ALA A 41 9.83 -0.49 -2.41
C ALA A 41 9.47 -0.56 -3.91
N ASP A 42 8.22 -0.28 -4.27
CA ASP A 42 7.78 -0.21 -5.66
C ASP A 42 8.43 0.96 -6.42
N ILE A 43 8.57 2.12 -5.77
CA ILE A 43 9.27 3.28 -6.34
C ILE A 43 10.74 2.93 -6.58
N GLU A 44 11.44 2.34 -5.61
CA GLU A 44 12.84 1.93 -5.79
C GLU A 44 12.99 0.90 -6.92
N ALA A 45 12.10 -0.10 -6.97
CA ALA A 45 12.12 -1.09 -8.04
C ALA A 45 11.91 -0.44 -9.42
N LEU A 46 11.05 0.58 -9.51
CA LEU A 46 10.85 1.36 -10.72
C LEU A 46 12.10 2.18 -11.08
N ASP A 47 12.73 2.85 -10.12
CA ASP A 47 13.96 3.62 -10.33
C ASP A 47 15.10 2.74 -10.86
N VAL A 48 15.28 1.56 -10.27
CA VAL A 48 16.25 0.57 -10.77
C VAL A 48 15.89 0.17 -12.19
N ARG A 49 14.63 -0.15 -12.48
CA ARG A 49 14.20 -0.54 -13.84
C ARG A 49 14.43 0.58 -14.86
N ILE A 50 14.21 1.83 -14.50
CA ILE A 50 14.50 2.99 -15.35
C ILE A 50 16.00 3.09 -15.61
N ALA A 51 16.84 2.99 -14.58
CA ALA A 51 18.29 3.05 -14.73
C ALA A 51 18.83 1.94 -15.66
N LEU A 52 18.25 0.74 -15.60
CA LEU A 52 18.63 -0.40 -16.46
C LEU A 52 18.34 -0.17 -17.95
N LEU A 53 17.53 0.82 -18.33
CA LEU A 53 17.35 1.21 -19.73
C LEU A 53 18.62 1.84 -20.32
N GLU A 54 19.46 2.45 -19.49
CA GLU A 54 20.61 3.24 -19.92
C GLU A 54 21.95 2.54 -19.62
N ARG A 55 21.97 1.56 -18.69
CA ARG A 55 23.20 0.87 -18.28
C ARG A 55 22.98 -0.60 -17.96
N THR A 56 24.07 -1.35 -18.00
CA THR A 56 24.13 -2.73 -17.50
C THR A 56 23.92 -2.76 -15.98
N PRO A 57 23.20 -3.77 -15.44
CA PRO A 57 23.02 -3.92 -13.99
C PRO A 57 24.33 -3.95 -13.21
N ASN A 58 24.31 -3.37 -12.01
CA ASN A 58 25.43 -3.42 -11.08
C ASN A 58 25.02 -3.92 -9.68
N GLU A 59 26.01 -4.07 -8.79
CA GLU A 59 25.76 -4.56 -7.43
C GLU A 59 24.91 -3.59 -6.59
N LEU A 60 25.00 -2.28 -6.82
CA LEU A 60 24.23 -1.28 -6.07
C LEU A 60 22.74 -1.45 -6.36
N ASP A 61 22.36 -1.68 -7.62
CA ASP A 61 20.97 -1.93 -8.03
C ASP A 61 20.39 -3.11 -7.23
N GLN A 62 21.14 -4.22 -7.13
CA GLN A 62 20.72 -5.40 -6.37
C GLN A 62 20.65 -5.15 -4.86
N ARG A 63 21.55 -4.32 -4.32
CA ARG A 63 21.54 -3.97 -2.89
C ARG A 63 20.34 -3.11 -2.52
N ARG A 64 19.99 -2.12 -3.36
CA ARG A 64 18.82 -1.25 -3.15
C ARG A 64 17.52 -2.06 -3.14
N VAL A 65 17.30 -2.90 -4.16
CA VAL A 65 16.12 -3.78 -4.22
C VAL A 65 16.03 -4.72 -3.02
N ARG A 66 17.15 -5.32 -2.59
CA ARG A 66 17.14 -6.20 -1.41
C ARG A 66 16.82 -5.44 -0.13
N ARG A 67 17.45 -4.27 0.09
CA ARG A 67 17.21 -3.44 1.28
C ARG A 67 15.72 -3.11 1.42
N ASP A 68 15.09 -2.72 0.33
CA ASP A 68 13.70 -2.23 0.39
C ASP A 68 12.71 -3.40 0.52
N ARG A 69 13.00 -4.54 -0.12
CA ARG A 69 12.29 -5.80 0.17
C ARG A 69 12.43 -6.24 1.63
N HIS A 70 13.61 -6.07 2.25
CA HIS A 70 13.80 -6.39 3.66
C HIS A 70 13.02 -5.45 4.58
N ARG A 71 12.92 -4.15 4.24
CA ARG A 71 12.09 -3.20 4.97
C ARG A 71 10.61 -3.58 4.95
N VAL A 72 10.08 -3.91 3.78
CA VAL A 72 8.70 -4.44 3.63
C VAL A 72 8.46 -5.65 4.51
N LEU A 73 9.37 -6.63 4.47
CA LEU A 73 9.21 -7.86 5.25
C LEU A 73 9.28 -7.59 6.76
N ALA A 74 10.07 -6.61 7.19
CA ALA A 74 10.12 -6.19 8.59
C ALA A 74 8.79 -5.57 9.05
N GLU A 75 8.22 -4.65 8.27
CA GLU A 75 6.92 -4.05 8.59
C GLU A 75 5.78 -5.07 8.58
N ARG A 76 5.79 -6.02 7.63
CA ARG A 76 4.84 -7.15 7.63
C ARG A 76 4.94 -7.99 8.88
N ALA A 77 6.16 -8.30 9.33
CA ALA A 77 6.37 -9.05 10.55
C ALA A 77 5.86 -8.26 11.77
N THR A 78 6.11 -6.96 11.84
CA THR A 78 5.61 -6.08 12.91
C THR A 78 4.09 -6.05 12.97
N LEU A 79 3.41 -5.89 11.82
CA LEU A 79 1.96 -5.89 11.73
C LEU A 79 1.37 -7.25 12.15
N ALA A 80 1.93 -8.35 11.65
CA ALA A 80 1.49 -9.70 12.00
C ALA A 80 1.66 -10.00 13.51
N ASN A 81 2.75 -9.51 14.11
CA ASN A 81 2.98 -9.64 15.54
C ASN A 81 1.95 -8.84 16.36
N ARG A 82 1.62 -7.60 15.95
CA ARG A 82 0.57 -6.80 16.61
C ARG A 82 -0.80 -7.49 16.58
N ALA A 83 -1.19 -8.05 15.44
CA ALA A 83 -2.44 -8.80 15.30
C ALA A 83 -2.48 -10.04 16.22
N THR A 84 -1.34 -10.69 16.46
CA THR A 84 -1.25 -11.88 17.32
C THR A 84 -1.22 -11.52 18.81
N SER A 85 -0.63 -10.38 19.18
CA SER A 85 -0.52 -9.92 20.57
C SER A 85 -1.83 -9.37 21.16
N GLY A 86 -2.89 -9.20 20.35
CA GLY A 86 -4.16 -8.65 20.81
C GLY A 86 -4.11 -7.15 21.13
N GLU A 87 -3.07 -6.44 20.67
CA GLU A 87 -2.96 -4.97 20.75
C GLU A 87 -3.83 -4.25 19.69
N ALA A 88 -4.96 -4.85 19.34
CA ALA A 88 -5.96 -4.28 18.47
C ALA A 88 -7.25 -4.06 19.29
N ALA A 89 -7.62 -2.78 19.41
CA ALA A 89 -8.71 -2.16 20.20
C ALA A 89 -8.34 -1.79 21.65
#